data_AF-A0A957XVB7-F1
#
_entry.id   AF-A0A957XVB7-F1
#
_cell.length_a   1.000
_cell.length_b   1.000
_cell.length_c   1.000
_cell.angle_alpha   90.00
_cell.angle_beta   90.00
_cell.angle_gamma   90.00
#
_symmetry.space_group_name_H-M   'P 1'
#
loop_
_entity.id
_entity.type
_entity.pdbx_description
1 polymer ?
#
loop_
_entity_poly.entity_id
_entity_poly.type
_entity_poly.pdbx_seq_one_letter_code
_entity_poly.pdbx_strand_id
1 'polypeptide(L)'
;EVNPEFSLNKAFGDQITLLGYDIDSGQQLAVSRQPSAENQQPNQQTNFTITLYWRADTVPTTDYTVFLHLRDAANQNVAQKDSPPVGGQYPTSLWDPGEIIKDVLTLPLDDVPPGRYTPVIGLYNFATGDRLPTENPANEIALKEIEIGD
;
A
#
# COMPACT_ATOMS: atom_id res chain seq x y z
N GLU A 1 -13.70 -3.93 15.75
CA GLU A 1 -13.78 -2.71 14.93
C GLU A 1 -12.37 -2.18 14.75
N VAL A 2 -12.01 -1.78 13.54
CA VAL A 2 -10.71 -1.13 13.25
C VAL A 2 -10.94 0.36 13.06
N ASN A 3 -9.99 1.19 13.47
CA ASN A 3 -10.07 2.64 13.35
C ASN A 3 -8.83 3.15 12.59
N PRO A 4 -8.81 3.03 11.25
CA PRO A 4 -7.68 3.46 10.44
C PRO A 4 -7.53 4.99 10.48
N GLU A 5 -6.29 5.47 10.37
CA GLU A 5 -5.95 6.89 10.26
C GLU A 5 -6.72 7.55 9.11
N PHE A 6 -6.79 6.87 7.96
CA PHE A 6 -7.56 7.28 6.79
C PHE A 6 -8.66 6.25 6.49
N SER A 7 -9.88 6.56 6.91
CA SER A 7 -11.07 5.75 6.60
C SER A 7 -11.55 5.99 5.16
N LEU A 8 -11.86 4.90 4.42
CA LEU A 8 -12.27 4.94 3.01
C LEU A 8 -13.60 4.24 2.74
N ASN A 9 -13.79 3.02 3.24
CA ASN A 9 -14.92 2.14 2.90
C ASN A 9 -15.17 2.05 1.38
N LYS A 10 -14.17 1.56 0.63
CA LYS A 10 -14.24 1.43 -0.83
C LYS A 10 -14.27 -0.03 -1.26
N ALA A 11 -15.28 -0.40 -2.04
CA ALA A 11 -15.50 -1.76 -2.52
C ALA A 11 -14.64 -2.10 -3.73
N PHE A 12 -14.19 -3.35 -3.77
CA PHE A 12 -13.59 -4.05 -4.89
C PHE A 12 -14.53 -5.22 -5.26
N GLY A 13 -15.29 -5.02 -6.34
CA GLY A 13 -16.40 -5.89 -6.71
C GLY A 13 -17.44 -5.98 -5.59
N ASP A 14 -17.95 -7.19 -5.39
CA ASP A 14 -18.87 -7.59 -4.33
C ASP A 14 -18.19 -8.47 -3.25
N GLN A 15 -16.86 -8.63 -3.33
CA GLN A 15 -16.12 -9.58 -2.51
C GLN A 15 -15.31 -8.93 -1.40
N ILE A 16 -14.69 -7.77 -1.64
CA ILE A 16 -13.71 -7.18 -0.71
C ILE A 16 -13.95 -5.68 -0.57
N THR A 17 -13.87 -5.16 0.65
CA THR A 17 -13.87 -3.72 0.93
C THR A 17 -12.55 -3.28 1.55
N LEU A 18 -11.94 -2.22 1.01
CA LEU A 18 -10.88 -1.47 1.69
C LEU A 18 -11.51 -0.54 2.72
N LEU A 19 -11.39 -0.87 4.01
CA LEU A 19 -11.95 -0.08 5.10
C LEU A 19 -11.19 1.23 5.28
N GLY A 20 -9.87 1.19 5.11
CA GLY A 20 -8.98 2.33 5.25
C GLY A 20 -7.52 1.91 5.34
N TYR A 21 -6.65 2.85 5.70
CA TYR A 21 -5.22 2.61 5.79
C TYR A 21 -4.54 3.55 6.80
N ASP A 22 -3.34 3.14 7.23
CA ASP A 22 -2.41 3.96 8.02
C ASP A 22 -1.11 4.14 7.23
N ILE A 23 -0.51 5.32 7.29
CA ILE A 23 0.82 5.57 6.71
C ILE A 23 1.84 5.60 7.83
N ASP A 24 2.79 4.67 7.80
CA ASP A 24 3.96 4.74 8.66
C ASP A 24 5.04 5.53 7.90
N SER A 25 5.01 6.85 8.06
CA SER A 25 6.08 7.72 7.61
C SER A 25 7.32 7.41 8.44
N GLY A 26 8.16 6.51 7.94
CA GLY A 26 9.41 6.03 8.56
C GLY A 26 10.50 7.09 8.77
N GLN A 27 10.15 8.38 8.78
CA GLN A 27 11.04 9.48 9.13
C GLN A 27 10.51 10.25 10.33
N GLN A 28 10.73 9.72 11.52
CA GLN A 28 10.88 10.56 12.71
C GLN A 28 11.81 9.90 13.71
N LEU A 29 13.14 9.88 13.45
CA LEU A 29 14.17 9.91 14.50
C LEU A 29 15.48 10.49 13.94
N ALA A 30 15.48 11.79 13.60
CA ALA A 30 16.73 12.54 13.60
C ALA A 30 17.22 12.64 15.06
N VAL A 31 18.02 11.66 15.49
CA VAL A 31 18.75 11.78 16.76
C VAL A 31 19.82 12.83 16.52
N SER A 32 19.64 14.01 17.10
CA SER A 32 20.68 15.02 17.24
C SER A 32 21.92 14.39 17.88
N ARG A 33 22.89 14.01 17.04
CA ARG A 33 24.25 13.63 17.46
C ARG A 33 25.24 14.41 16.61
N GLN A 34 26.13 15.11 17.32
CA GLN A 34 27.24 15.88 16.79
C GLN A 34 28.11 15.07 15.82
N PRO A 35 28.78 15.72 14.86
CA PRO A 35 29.66 15.04 13.92
C PRO A 35 30.99 14.70 14.61
N SER A 36 31.28 13.42 14.76
CA SER A 36 32.65 12.95 14.97
C SER A 36 32.90 11.74 14.09
N ALA A 37 33.77 11.98 13.11
CA ALA A 37 34.49 11.10 12.18
C ALA A 37 34.16 9.59 12.15
N GLU A 38 34.09 9.09 10.91
CA GLU A 38 34.14 7.66 10.55
C GLU A 38 33.04 6.77 11.12
N ASN A 39 31.88 6.81 10.47
CA ASN A 39 31.13 5.59 10.18
C ASN A 39 30.29 5.89 8.94
N GLN A 40 30.49 5.10 7.89
CA GLN A 40 29.52 5.02 6.80
C GLN A 40 28.17 4.72 7.44
N GLN A 41 27.29 5.71 7.47
CA GLN A 41 25.89 5.47 7.80
C GLN A 41 25.45 4.34 6.86
N PRO A 42 24.87 3.23 7.35
CA PRO A 42 24.18 2.34 6.43
C PRO A 42 23.23 3.26 5.67
N ASN A 43 23.40 3.31 4.35
CA ASN A 43 22.44 3.81 3.38
C ASN A 43 21.05 3.80 4.03
N GLN A 44 20.58 4.97 4.48
CA GLN A 44 19.30 5.08 5.13
C GLN A 44 18.27 4.75 4.06
N GLN A 45 17.86 3.48 4.01
CA GLN A 45 16.92 3.02 3.01
C GLN A 45 15.60 3.70 3.29
N THR A 46 15.25 4.66 2.45
CA THR A 46 13.99 5.38 2.55
C THR A 46 12.89 4.46 2.09
N ASN A 47 11.96 4.14 2.98
CA ASN A 47 10.84 3.26 2.69
C ASN A 47 9.53 3.99 2.95
N PHE A 48 8.56 3.79 2.07
CA PHE A 48 7.16 4.11 2.31
C PHE A 48 6.45 2.85 2.80
N THR A 49 5.98 2.86 4.05
CA THR A 49 5.22 1.75 4.61
C THR A 49 3.77 2.15 4.79
N ILE A 50 2.86 1.31 4.30
CA ILE A 50 1.43 1.48 4.42
C ILE A 50 0.80 0.22 5.01
N THR A 51 -0.10 0.41 5.96
CA THR A 51 -0.98 -0.65 6.46
C THR A 51 -2.34 -0.49 5.81
N LEU A 52 -2.83 -1.51 5.11
CA LEU A 52 -4.16 -1.58 4.53
C LEU A 52 -5.06 -2.44 5.42
N TYR A 53 -6.29 -2.00 5.62
CA TYR A 53 -7.32 -2.75 6.34
C TYR A 53 -8.41 -3.20 5.39
N TRP A 54 -8.45 -4.50 5.12
CA TRP A 54 -9.42 -5.12 4.24
C TRP A 54 -10.53 -5.77 5.03
N ARG A 55 -11.72 -5.86 4.45
CA ARG A 55 -12.81 -6.72 4.90
C ARG A 55 -13.25 -7.62 3.76
N ALA A 56 -13.39 -8.92 4.01
CA ALA A 56 -14.11 -9.79 3.09
C ALA A 56 -15.62 -9.58 3.26
N ASP A 57 -16.32 -9.20 2.21
CA ASP A 57 -17.78 -9.07 2.20
C ASP A 57 -18.46 -10.41 1.85
N THR A 58 -17.78 -11.22 1.03
CA THR A 58 -18.07 -12.62 0.76
C THR A 58 -16.76 -13.40 0.74
N VAL A 59 -16.79 -14.74 0.68
CA VAL A 59 -15.57 -15.55 0.52
C VAL A 59 -15.00 -15.28 -0.88
N PRO A 60 -13.80 -14.68 -1.01
CA PRO A 60 -13.19 -14.43 -2.31
C PRO A 60 -12.90 -15.76 -3.03
N THR A 61 -13.25 -15.87 -4.30
CA THR A 61 -13.06 -17.12 -5.06
C THR A 61 -11.69 -17.21 -5.76
N THR A 62 -10.90 -16.15 -5.65
CA THR A 62 -9.59 -15.97 -6.29
C THR A 62 -8.60 -15.51 -5.25
N ASP A 63 -7.34 -15.94 -5.37
CA ASP A 63 -6.21 -15.39 -4.65
C ASP A 63 -5.67 -14.16 -5.38
N TYR A 64 -6.07 -12.98 -4.91
CA TYR A 64 -5.70 -11.72 -5.50
C TYR A 64 -4.30 -11.26 -5.06
N THR A 65 -3.62 -10.55 -5.94
CA THR A 65 -2.41 -9.78 -5.65
C THR A 65 -2.80 -8.32 -5.43
N VAL A 66 -2.30 -7.72 -4.36
CA VAL A 66 -2.40 -6.27 -4.12
C VAL A 66 -1.28 -5.59 -4.88
N PHE A 67 -1.60 -4.52 -5.61
CA PHE A 67 -0.61 -3.58 -6.09
C PHE A 67 -0.68 -2.27 -5.30
N LEU A 68 0.49 -1.72 -5.01
CA LEU A 68 0.72 -0.36 -4.55
C LEU A 68 1.59 0.33 -5.60
N HIS A 69 1.02 1.31 -6.28
CA HIS A 69 1.74 2.16 -7.23
C HIS A 69 1.91 3.55 -6.65
N LEU A 70 3.08 4.13 -6.80
CA LEU A 70 3.34 5.53 -6.47
C LEU A 70 3.39 6.33 -7.76
N ARG A 71 2.51 7.33 -7.91
CA ARG A 71 2.40 8.14 -9.13
C ARG A 71 2.84 9.57 -8.94
N ASP A 72 3.56 10.10 -9.93
CA ASP A 72 3.92 11.51 -10.00
C ASP A 72 2.76 12.40 -10.50
N ALA A 73 3.00 13.70 -10.61
CA ALA A 73 2.03 14.68 -11.12
C ALA A 73 1.66 14.47 -12.60
N ALA A 74 2.47 13.74 -13.37
CA ALA A 74 2.17 13.33 -14.74
C ALA A 74 1.44 11.97 -14.81
N ASN A 75 0.98 11.47 -13.65
CA ASN A 75 0.31 10.18 -13.47
C ASN A 75 1.16 8.99 -13.96
N GLN A 76 2.48 9.12 -13.94
CA GLN A 76 3.42 8.04 -14.24
C GLN A 76 3.76 7.27 -12.97
N ASN A 77 3.79 5.94 -13.06
CA ASN A 77 4.27 5.11 -11.96
C ASN A 77 5.79 5.30 -11.80
N VAL A 78 6.22 5.85 -10.66
CA VAL A 78 7.65 6.06 -10.34
C VAL A 78 8.22 4.97 -9.45
N ALA A 79 7.37 4.30 -8.67
CA ALA A 79 7.71 3.14 -7.87
C ALA A 79 6.47 2.26 -7.71
N GLN A 80 6.69 0.95 -7.49
CA GLN A 80 5.59 0.02 -7.30
C GLN A 80 5.98 -1.19 -6.46
N LYS A 81 4.98 -1.75 -5.79
CA LYS A 81 5.07 -3.01 -5.06
C LYS A 81 3.82 -3.84 -5.33
N ASP A 82 4.04 -5.04 -5.84
CA ASP A 82 3.00 -6.06 -6.00
C ASP A 82 3.28 -7.19 -5.01
N SER A 83 2.26 -7.62 -4.28
CA SER A 83 2.36 -8.73 -3.34
C SER A 83 1.00 -9.37 -3.09
N PRO A 84 0.92 -10.69 -2.96
CA PRO A 84 -0.22 -11.31 -2.30
C PRO A 84 -0.39 -10.73 -0.88
N PRO A 85 -1.62 -10.62 -0.35
CA PRO A 85 -1.86 -10.07 0.98
C PRO A 85 -1.06 -10.78 2.07
N VAL A 86 -0.70 -10.03 3.10
CA VAL A 86 0.03 -10.52 4.29
C VAL A 86 1.36 -11.18 3.89
N GLY A 87 1.98 -10.66 2.82
CA GLY A 87 3.21 -11.22 2.24
C GLY A 87 3.05 -12.65 1.70
N GLY A 88 1.84 -13.03 1.28
CA GLY A 88 1.52 -14.38 0.78
C GLY A 88 1.26 -15.44 1.84
N GLN A 89 1.21 -15.06 3.11
CA GLN A 89 0.90 -16.00 4.20
C GLN A 89 -0.59 -16.24 4.37
N TYR A 90 -1.44 -15.32 3.89
CA TYR A 90 -2.88 -15.41 4.06
C TYR A 90 -3.62 -14.95 2.79
N PRO A 91 -3.71 -15.84 1.78
CA PRO A 91 -4.32 -15.52 0.49
C PRO A 91 -5.82 -15.23 0.63
N THR A 92 -6.37 -14.45 -0.30
CA THR A 92 -7.75 -13.93 -0.19
C THR A 92 -8.82 -15.01 -0.19
N SER A 93 -8.58 -16.18 -0.80
CA SER A 93 -9.57 -17.28 -0.76
C SER A 93 -9.77 -17.92 0.61
N LEU A 94 -8.91 -17.61 1.58
CA LEU A 94 -9.06 -18.06 2.96
C LEU A 94 -9.83 -17.07 3.84
N TRP A 95 -10.19 -15.90 3.31
CA TRP A 95 -10.85 -14.87 4.12
C TRP A 95 -12.33 -15.22 4.34
N ASP A 96 -12.74 -15.28 5.60
CA ASP A 96 -14.14 -15.53 5.96
C ASP A 96 -14.98 -14.25 5.82
N PRO A 97 -16.29 -14.34 5.51
CA PRO A 97 -17.14 -13.17 5.41
C PRO A 97 -17.18 -12.37 6.73
N GLY A 98 -16.94 -11.07 6.63
CA GLY A 98 -16.82 -10.14 7.75
C GLY A 98 -15.45 -10.11 8.41
N GLU A 99 -14.52 -10.99 8.04
CA GLU A 99 -13.15 -10.97 8.55
C GLU A 99 -12.45 -9.68 8.14
N ILE A 100 -11.67 -9.11 9.06
CA ILE A 100 -10.87 -7.91 8.83
C ILE A 100 -9.39 -8.28 8.83
N ILE A 101 -8.72 -8.01 7.71
CA ILE A 101 -7.33 -8.37 7.47
C ILE A 101 -6.47 -7.11 7.49
N LYS A 102 -5.40 -7.14 8.28
CA LYS A 102 -4.35 -6.13 8.29
C LYS A 102 -3.22 -6.59 7.36
N ASP A 103 -2.96 -5.81 6.32
CA ASP A 103 -1.94 -6.09 5.31
C ASP A 103 -0.91 -4.95 5.27
N VAL A 104 0.37 -5.28 5.41
CA VAL A 104 1.45 -4.29 5.48
C VAL A 104 2.30 -4.38 4.23
N LEU A 105 2.39 -3.26 3.51
CA LEU A 105 3.23 -3.13 2.32
C LEU A 105 4.33 -2.12 2.57
N THR A 106 5.56 -2.51 2.24
CA THR A 106 6.73 -1.63 2.26
C THR A 106 7.25 -1.45 0.85
N LEU A 107 7.29 -0.20 0.40
CA LEU A 107 7.78 0.23 -0.89
C LEU A 107 9.12 0.96 -0.73
N PRO A 108 10.23 0.42 -1.25
CA PRO A 108 11.50 1.14 -1.30
C PRO A 108 11.39 2.40 -2.15
N LEU A 109 12.01 3.49 -1.69
CA LEU A 109 11.99 4.80 -2.35
C LEU A 109 13.39 5.29 -2.76
N ASP A 110 14.39 4.40 -2.76
CA ASP A 110 15.80 4.77 -2.99
C ASP A 110 16.04 5.51 -4.32
N ASP A 111 15.26 5.18 -5.35
CA ASP A 111 15.34 5.77 -6.70
C ASP A 111 14.23 6.80 -6.96
N VAL A 112 13.41 7.14 -5.96
CA VAL A 112 12.30 8.08 -6.11
C VAL A 112 12.77 9.49 -5.73
N PRO A 113 12.75 10.45 -6.67
CA PRO A 113 13.12 11.82 -6.37
C PRO A 113 12.23 12.44 -5.28
N PRO A 114 12.72 13.48 -4.58
CA PRO A 114 11.88 14.29 -3.71
C PRO A 114 10.75 14.97 -4.49
N GLY A 115 9.57 15.04 -3.90
CA GLY A 115 8.38 15.56 -4.57
C GLY A 115 7.07 15.07 -3.97
N ARG A 116 5.98 15.37 -4.69
CA ARG A 116 4.61 14.98 -4.32
C ARG A 116 4.17 13.81 -5.16
N TYR A 117 3.58 12.82 -4.51
CA TYR A 117 3.19 11.57 -5.13
C TYR A 117 1.83 11.09 -4.63
N THR A 118 1.07 10.46 -5.51
CA THR A 118 -0.21 9.84 -5.17
C THR A 118 -0.04 8.32 -5.11
N PRO A 119 -0.17 7.68 -3.93
CA PRO A 119 -0.26 6.23 -3.82
C PRO A 119 -1.59 5.74 -4.40
N VAL A 120 -1.57 4.62 -5.12
CA VAL A 120 -2.72 4.01 -5.76
C VAL A 120 -2.73 2.52 -5.45
N ILE A 121 -3.87 2.01 -4.96
CA ILE A 121 -4.07 0.63 -4.55
C ILE A 121 -5.05 -0.08 -5.48
N GLY A 122 -4.80 -1.36 -5.75
CA GLY A 122 -5.82 -2.23 -6.30
C GLY A 122 -5.52 -3.72 -6.13
N LEU A 123 -6.48 -4.54 -6.55
CA LEU A 123 -6.42 -6.00 -6.49
C LEU A 123 -6.52 -6.57 -7.90
N TYR A 124 -5.73 -7.59 -8.22
CA TYR A 124 -5.83 -8.28 -9.51
C TYR A 124 -5.57 -9.78 -9.38
N ASN A 125 -6.12 -10.55 -10.31
CA ASN A 125 -5.80 -11.96 -10.44
C ASN A 125 -4.41 -12.09 -11.08
N PHE A 126 -3.44 -12.66 -10.36
CA PHE A 126 -2.08 -12.80 -10.87
C PHE A 126 -1.97 -13.62 -12.16
N ALA A 127 -2.81 -14.63 -12.33
CA ALA A 127 -2.76 -15.53 -13.49
C ALA A 127 -3.31 -14.89 -14.76
N THR A 128 -4.32 -14.02 -14.65
CA THR A 128 -4.99 -13.43 -15.83
C THR A 128 -4.64 -11.96 -16.05
N GLY A 129 -4.19 -11.26 -15.01
CA GLY A 129 -3.99 -9.81 -15.02
C GLY A 129 -5.28 -9.00 -14.82
N ASP A 130 -6.43 -9.66 -14.67
CA ASP A 130 -7.71 -8.98 -14.51
C ASP A 130 -7.78 -8.27 -13.15
N ARG A 131 -8.05 -6.97 -13.18
CA ARG A 131 -8.26 -6.17 -11.96
C ARG A 131 -9.66 -6.40 -11.41
N LEU A 132 -9.75 -6.53 -10.09
CA LEU A 132 -11.03 -6.58 -9.39
C LEU A 132 -11.71 -5.20 -9.50
N PRO A 133 -12.94 -5.10 -10.04
CA PRO A 133 -13.54 -3.82 -10.36
C PRO A 133 -13.74 -2.88 -9.17
N THR A 134 -13.69 -1.58 -9.41
CA THR A 134 -14.08 -0.56 -8.43
C THR A 134 -15.06 0.43 -9.06
N GLU A 135 -15.55 1.42 -8.31
CA GLU A 135 -16.28 2.55 -8.90
C GLU A 135 -15.43 3.37 -9.89
N ASN A 136 -14.11 3.35 -9.73
CA ASN A 136 -13.18 3.93 -10.68
C ASN A 136 -12.99 2.98 -11.89
N PRO A 137 -13.13 3.46 -13.14
CA PRO A 137 -12.95 2.63 -14.34
C PRO A 137 -11.54 2.05 -14.51
N ALA A 138 -10.54 2.61 -13.83
CA ALA A 138 -9.18 2.04 -13.79
C ALA A 138 -9.04 0.88 -12.77
N ASN A 139 -10.10 0.54 -12.04
CA ASN A 139 -10.15 -0.55 -11.04
C ASN A 139 -9.09 -0.38 -9.94
N GLU A 140 -9.03 0.83 -9.39
CA GLU A 140 -8.02 1.24 -8.42
C GLU A 140 -8.53 2.40 -7.55
N ILE A 141 -7.98 2.50 -6.34
CA ILE A 141 -8.30 3.54 -5.37
C ILE A 141 -7.06 4.41 -5.17
N ALA A 142 -7.17 5.69 -5.52
CA ALA A 142 -6.16 6.69 -5.18
C ALA A 142 -6.27 7.06 -3.70
N LEU A 143 -5.12 7.08 -3.02
CA LEU A 143 -5.02 7.46 -1.61
C LEU A 143 -4.63 8.94 -1.48
N LYS A 144 -4.50 9.42 -0.25
CA LYS A 144 -4.00 10.77 0.03
C LYS A 144 -2.58 10.94 -0.53
N GLU A 145 -2.36 12.08 -1.20
CA GLU A 145 -1.03 12.51 -1.66
C GLU A 145 -0.04 12.53 -0.50
N ILE A 146 1.18 12.06 -0.77
CA ILE A 146 2.32 12.09 0.15
C ILE A 146 3.43 12.97 -0.42
N GLU A 147 4.27 13.48 0.48
CA GLU A 147 5.46 14.25 0.14
C GLU A 147 6.69 13.44 0.55
N ILE A 148 7.62 13.24 -0.39
CA ILE A 148 8.94 12.65 -0.16
C ILE A 148 9.93 13.81 -0.13
N GLY A 149 10.62 13.99 1.00
CA GLY A 149 11.58 15.07 1.21
C GLY A 149 12.99 14.74 0.70
N ASP A 150 13.82 15.79 0.62
CA ASP A 150 15.29 15.70 0.41
C ASP A 150 16.02 15.11 1.63
#